data_AF-A0A519L302-F1
#
_entry.id   AF-A0A519L302-F1
#
_cell.length_a   1.000
_cell.length_b   1.000
_cell.length_c   1.000
_cell.angle_alpha   90.00
_cell.angle_beta   90.00
_cell.angle_gamma   90.00
#
_symmetry.space_group_name_H-M   'P 1'
#
loop_
_entity.id
_entity.type
_entity.pdbx_description
1 polymer ?
#
loop_
_entity_poly.entity_id
_entity_poly.type
_entity_poly.pdbx_seq_one_letter_code
_entity_poly.pdbx_strand_id
1 'polypeptide(L)'
;MTVITHARRKSRLSKIIDEAGGVSIGVALTRAKANLASLQPRSLEEVAARIAELSALQPPASPEVEMEALRTAYRAANGVIDSAGPFDMADICAVALGLCDLIDAATPQRPFDWRVVPVYAQSLQLLLALPDNPEGRRKVRESLDLMVDRKLANPG
;
A
#
# COMPACT_ATOMS: atom_id res chain seq x y z
N MET A 1 -18.17 0.80 79.23
CA MET A 1 -18.27 1.70 78.07
C MET A 1 -17.46 1.10 76.93
N THR A 2 -18.09 0.68 75.85
CA THR A 2 -17.41 -0.02 74.75
C THR A 2 -17.44 0.89 73.52
N VAL A 3 -16.28 1.40 73.12
CA VAL A 3 -16.14 2.28 71.94
C VAL A 3 -15.96 1.38 70.72
N ILE A 4 -16.94 1.38 69.82
CA ILE A 4 -16.86 0.68 68.53
C ILE A 4 -16.21 1.62 67.52
N THR A 5 -14.97 1.32 67.12
CA THR A 5 -14.27 2.04 66.04
C THR A 5 -14.47 1.31 64.70
N HIS A 6 -15.28 1.88 63.82
CA HIS A 6 -15.43 1.39 62.44
C HIS A 6 -14.24 1.83 61.58
N ALA A 7 -13.29 0.92 61.34
CA ALA A 7 -12.22 1.14 60.37
C ALA A 7 -12.77 1.08 58.94
N ARG A 8 -13.06 2.25 58.34
CA ARG A 8 -13.46 2.31 56.92
C ARG A 8 -12.28 1.88 56.03
N ARG A 9 -12.41 0.75 55.34
CA ARG A 9 -11.47 0.36 54.28
C ARG A 9 -11.48 1.43 53.19
N LYS A 10 -10.32 2.04 52.91
CA LYS A 10 -10.19 2.99 51.79
C LYS A 10 -10.65 2.31 50.48
N SER A 11 -11.54 2.99 49.76
CA SER A 11 -12.12 2.50 48.50
C SER A 11 -11.02 2.21 47.48
N ARG A 12 -11.04 1.00 46.89
CA ARG A 12 -10.13 0.63 45.78
C ARG A 12 -10.40 1.50 44.54
N LEU A 13 -11.64 1.92 44.34
CA LEU A 13 -12.06 2.80 43.25
C LEU A 13 -11.41 4.19 43.35
N SER A 14 -11.32 4.77 44.56
CA SER A 14 -10.63 6.06 44.74
C SER A 14 -9.14 5.98 44.40
N LYS A 15 -8.48 4.84 44.66
CA LYS A 15 -7.06 4.67 44.28
C LYS A 15 -6.86 4.59 42.77
N ILE A 16 -7.77 3.95 42.05
CA ILE A 16 -7.69 3.78 40.59
C ILE A 16 -7.95 5.10 39.85
N ILE A 17 -8.79 5.99 40.41
CA ILE A 17 -9.05 7.33 39.86
C ILE A 17 -7.80 8.22 39.92
N ASP A 18 -6.99 8.08 40.98
CA ASP A 18 -5.77 8.87 41.19
C ASP A 18 -4.52 8.23 40.57
N GLU A 19 -4.61 7.02 40.03
CA GLU A 19 -3.54 6.38 39.26
C GLU A 19 -3.42 7.05 37.89
N ALA A 20 -2.21 7.38 37.47
CA ALA A 20 -1.94 7.94 36.14
C ALA A 20 -2.29 6.91 35.05
N GLY A 21 -3.57 6.83 34.66
CA GLY A 21 -4.09 5.87 33.68
C GLY A 21 -3.77 6.23 32.22
N GLY A 22 -3.07 7.34 31.99
CA GLY A 22 -2.69 7.82 30.67
C GLY A 22 -1.33 7.28 30.23
N VAL A 23 -1.25 6.83 28.98
CA VAL A 23 0.02 6.59 28.30
C VAL A 23 0.44 7.92 27.66
N SER A 24 1.71 8.32 27.80
CA SER A 24 2.18 9.53 27.12
C SER A 24 2.06 9.36 25.61
N ILE A 25 1.81 10.47 24.89
CA ILE A 25 1.70 10.46 23.42
C ILE A 25 2.93 9.79 22.79
N GLY A 26 4.13 10.06 23.32
CA GLY A 26 5.36 9.42 22.86
C GLY A 26 5.34 7.89 23.02
N VAL A 27 4.93 7.37 24.18
CA VAL A 27 4.83 5.92 24.40
C VAL A 27 3.73 5.30 23.52
N ALA A 28 2.61 5.99 23.32
CA ALA A 28 1.55 5.54 22.44
C ALA A 28 2.03 5.45 20.98
N LEU A 29 2.73 6.47 20.48
CA LEU A 29 3.32 6.49 19.13
C LEU A 29 4.38 5.41 18.96
N THR A 30 5.27 5.22 19.94
CA THR A 30 6.29 4.16 19.88
C THR A 30 5.64 2.77 19.81
N ARG A 31 4.60 2.52 20.62
CA ARG A 31 3.85 1.26 20.57
C ARG A 31 3.13 1.06 19.24
N ALA A 32 2.50 2.12 18.71
CA ALA A 32 1.85 2.06 17.41
C ALA A 32 2.85 1.73 16.29
N LYS A 33 4.02 2.37 16.27
CA LYS A 33 5.09 2.08 15.30
C LYS A 33 5.61 0.64 15.42
N ALA A 34 5.81 0.14 16.63
CA ALA A 34 6.23 -1.25 16.85
C ALA A 34 5.19 -2.25 16.36
N ASN A 35 3.90 -1.98 16.59
CA ASN A 35 2.81 -2.80 16.09
C ASN A 35 2.68 -2.76 14.56
N LEU A 36 2.98 -1.62 13.93
CA LEU A 36 3.04 -1.53 12.47
C LEU A 36 4.23 -2.31 11.94
N ALA A 37 5.43 -2.12 12.49
CA ALA A 37 6.64 -2.78 12.03
C ALA A 37 6.52 -4.32 12.01
N SER A 38 5.76 -4.92 12.94
CA SER A 38 5.51 -6.37 12.94
C SER A 38 4.63 -6.87 11.79
N LEU A 39 3.86 -5.97 11.14
CA LEU A 39 3.02 -6.28 9.97
C LEU A 39 3.76 -6.12 8.64
N GLN A 40 4.93 -5.49 8.63
CA GLN A 40 5.68 -5.19 7.41
C GLN A 40 6.01 -6.43 6.57
N PRO A 41 6.46 -7.57 7.14
CA PRO A 41 6.74 -8.77 6.33
C PRO A 41 5.51 -9.29 5.61
N ARG A 42 4.35 -9.32 6.30
CA ARG A 42 3.08 -9.74 5.71
C ARG A 42 2.62 -8.78 4.61
N SER A 43 2.81 -7.47 4.81
CA SER A 43 2.51 -6.49 3.77
C SER A 43 3.37 -6.71 2.51
N LEU A 44 4.67 -7.00 2.67
CA LEU A 44 5.55 -7.31 1.54
C LEU A 44 5.10 -8.56 0.78
N GLU A 45 4.62 -9.59 1.48
CA GLU A 45 4.02 -10.78 0.86
C GLU A 45 2.77 -10.42 0.05
N GLU A 46 1.88 -9.57 0.59
CA GLU A 46 0.69 -9.10 -0.13
C GLU A 46 1.05 -8.25 -1.36
N VAL A 47 2.03 -7.36 -1.24
CA VAL A 47 2.55 -6.58 -2.37
C VAL A 47 3.06 -7.52 -3.47
N ALA A 48 3.87 -8.52 -3.11
CA ALA A 48 4.37 -9.51 -4.07
C ALA A 48 3.24 -10.32 -4.71
N ALA A 49 2.22 -10.70 -3.95
CA ALA A 49 1.04 -11.40 -4.46
C ALA A 49 0.24 -10.56 -5.46
N ARG A 50 0.01 -9.28 -5.18
CA ARG A 50 -0.67 -8.37 -6.13
C ARG A 50 0.14 -8.14 -7.40
N ILE A 51 1.46 -8.04 -7.29
CA ILE A 51 2.33 -7.95 -8.46
C ILE A 51 2.27 -9.23 -9.29
N ALA A 52 2.24 -10.41 -8.65
CA ALA A 52 2.09 -11.68 -9.37
C ALA A 52 0.73 -11.77 -10.09
N GLU A 53 -0.34 -11.26 -9.50
CA GLU A 53 -1.66 -11.13 -10.13
C GLU A 53 -1.58 -10.25 -11.40
N LEU A 54 -0.92 -9.09 -11.32
CA LEU A 54 -0.67 -8.23 -12.49
C LEU A 54 0.14 -8.95 -13.58
N SER A 55 1.20 -9.66 -13.20
CA SER A 55 2.05 -10.41 -14.14
C SER A 55 1.31 -11.53 -14.87
N ALA A 56 0.29 -12.11 -14.23
CA ALA A 56 -0.49 -13.20 -14.78
C ALA A 56 -1.58 -12.72 -15.75
N LEU A 57 -1.96 -11.44 -15.72
CA LEU A 57 -2.98 -10.89 -16.59
C LEU A 57 -2.56 -11.02 -18.06
N GLN A 58 -3.47 -11.61 -18.84
CA GLN A 58 -3.33 -11.70 -20.29
C GLN A 58 -4.20 -10.63 -20.96
N PRO A 59 -3.81 -10.14 -22.14
CA PRO A 59 -4.68 -9.30 -22.95
C PRO A 59 -6.02 -9.99 -23.19
N PRO A 60 -7.15 -9.28 -23.03
CA PRO A 60 -8.48 -9.83 -23.23
C PRO A 60 -8.66 -10.30 -24.68
N ALA A 61 -9.30 -11.46 -24.85
CA ALA A 61 -9.57 -12.02 -26.18
C ALA A 61 -10.75 -11.32 -26.89
N SER A 62 -11.58 -10.57 -26.15
CA SER A 62 -12.72 -9.86 -26.70
C SER A 62 -13.08 -8.60 -25.89
N PRO A 63 -13.78 -7.63 -26.48
CA PRO A 63 -14.20 -6.40 -25.81
C PRO A 63 -15.12 -6.65 -24.60
N GLU A 64 -15.90 -7.74 -24.60
CA GLU A 64 -16.83 -8.06 -23.52
C GLU A 64 -16.10 -8.40 -22.21
N VAL A 65 -14.90 -8.99 -22.32
CA VAL A 65 -14.07 -9.34 -21.16
C VAL A 65 -13.03 -8.26 -20.83
N GLU A 66 -12.79 -7.31 -21.74
CA GLU A 66 -11.81 -6.23 -21.55
C GLU A 66 -12.10 -5.37 -20.32
N MET A 67 -13.37 -5.01 -20.12
CA MET A 67 -13.77 -4.21 -18.96
C MET A 67 -13.48 -4.92 -17.62
N GLU A 68 -13.69 -6.23 -17.55
CA GLU A 68 -13.38 -6.99 -16.32
C GLU A 68 -11.87 -7.17 -16.14
N ALA A 69 -11.13 -7.36 -17.23
CA ALA A 69 -9.67 -7.41 -17.18
C ALA A 69 -9.10 -6.07 -16.67
N LEU A 70 -9.62 -4.92 -17.14
CA LEU A 70 -9.21 -3.59 -16.68
C LEU A 70 -9.52 -3.38 -15.20
N ARG A 71 -10.73 -3.77 -14.75
CA ARG A 71 -11.09 -3.75 -13.32
C ARG A 71 -10.14 -4.60 -12.49
N THR A 72 -9.73 -5.75 -13.00
CA THR A 72 -8.80 -6.65 -12.31
C THR A 72 -7.40 -6.04 -12.21
N ALA A 73 -6.88 -5.48 -13.30
CA ALA A 73 -5.62 -4.74 -13.32
C ALA A 73 -5.64 -3.58 -12.32
N TYR A 74 -6.72 -2.79 -12.31
CA TYR A 74 -6.88 -1.66 -11.40
C TYR A 74 -6.92 -2.11 -9.93
N ARG A 75 -7.70 -3.15 -9.60
CA ARG A 75 -7.78 -3.69 -8.24
C ARG A 75 -6.43 -4.21 -7.75
N ALA A 76 -5.69 -4.92 -8.61
CA ALA A 76 -4.37 -5.43 -8.25
C ALA A 76 -3.37 -4.28 -8.03
N ALA A 77 -3.35 -3.26 -8.89
CA ALA A 77 -2.54 -2.06 -8.72
C ALA A 77 -2.89 -1.29 -7.44
N ASN A 78 -4.18 -1.07 -7.16
CA ASN A 78 -4.62 -0.41 -5.93
C ASN A 78 -4.25 -1.24 -4.69
N GLY A 79 -4.35 -2.57 -4.77
CA GLY A 79 -3.93 -3.47 -3.70
C GLY A 79 -2.43 -3.38 -3.38
N VAL A 80 -1.59 -3.08 -4.38
CA VAL A 80 -0.16 -2.76 -4.14
C VAL A 80 -0.04 -1.48 -3.31
N ILE A 81 -0.78 -0.43 -3.66
CA ILE A 81 -0.76 0.85 -2.93
C ILE A 81 -1.24 0.66 -1.49
N ASP A 82 -2.36 -0.04 -1.29
CA ASP A 82 -2.96 -0.29 0.03
C ASP A 82 -2.00 -1.06 0.94
N SER A 83 -1.24 -2.01 0.37
CA SER A 83 -0.30 -2.84 1.11
C SER A 83 1.01 -2.10 1.39
N ALA A 84 1.54 -1.33 0.42
CA ALA A 84 2.83 -0.66 0.49
C ALA A 84 2.80 0.69 1.25
N GLY A 85 1.70 1.43 1.16
CA GLY A 85 1.54 2.78 1.70
C GLY A 85 1.89 2.93 3.19
N PRO A 86 1.48 2.02 4.09
CA PRO A 86 1.80 2.13 5.52
C PRO A 86 3.27 1.97 5.90
N PHE A 87 4.16 1.58 4.97
CA PHE A 87 5.54 1.15 5.26
C PHE A 87 6.62 1.94 4.50
N ASP A 88 6.37 3.23 4.22
CA ASP A 88 7.31 4.15 3.57
C ASP A 88 7.81 3.72 2.18
N MET A 89 7.04 2.89 1.47
CA MET A 89 7.38 2.39 0.13
C MET A 89 6.89 3.32 -0.99
N ALA A 90 7.19 4.61 -0.87
CA ALA A 90 6.64 5.67 -1.73
C ALA A 90 6.89 5.43 -3.23
N ASP A 91 8.06 4.90 -3.62
CA ASP A 91 8.35 4.62 -5.04
C ASP A 91 7.46 3.52 -5.62
N ILE A 92 7.14 2.49 -4.82
CA ILE A 92 6.27 1.38 -5.23
C ILE A 92 4.85 1.91 -5.42
N CYS A 93 4.37 2.72 -4.47
CA CYS A 93 3.07 3.38 -4.58
C CYS A 93 2.99 4.30 -5.81
N ALA A 94 4.05 5.06 -6.10
CA ALA A 94 4.08 5.95 -7.26
C ALA A 94 3.99 5.18 -8.58
N VAL A 95 4.71 4.07 -8.70
CA VAL A 95 4.63 3.21 -9.90
C VAL A 95 3.25 2.56 -10.02
N ALA A 96 2.69 2.02 -8.94
CA ALA A 96 1.36 1.43 -8.97
C ALA A 96 0.27 2.46 -9.33
N LEU A 97 0.38 3.69 -8.80
CA LEU A 97 -0.52 4.79 -9.14
C LEU A 97 -0.46 5.15 -10.63
N GLY A 98 0.73 5.20 -11.22
CA GLY A 98 0.88 5.46 -12.66
C GLY A 98 0.16 4.42 -13.53
N LEU A 99 0.06 3.16 -13.09
CA LEU A 99 -0.74 2.15 -13.80
C LEU A 99 -2.25 2.44 -13.67
N CYS A 100 -2.72 2.84 -12.49
CA CYS A 100 -4.11 3.26 -12.29
C CYS A 100 -4.46 4.45 -13.20
N ASP A 101 -3.58 5.46 -13.28
CA ASP A 101 -3.77 6.63 -14.13
C ASP A 101 -3.88 6.25 -15.63
N LEU A 102 -3.05 5.29 -16.09
CA LEU A 102 -3.14 4.77 -17.47
C LEU A 102 -4.45 4.02 -17.74
N ILE A 103 -4.93 3.26 -16.77
CA ILE A 103 -6.22 2.56 -16.88
C ILE A 103 -7.37 3.57 -16.92
N ASP A 104 -7.35 4.58 -16.05
CA ASP A 104 -8.37 5.62 -15.99
C ASP A 104 -8.36 6.54 -17.23
N ALA A 105 -7.20 6.70 -17.87
CA ALA A 105 -7.07 7.45 -19.12
C ALA A 105 -7.58 6.68 -20.37
N ALA A 106 -7.91 5.40 -20.24
CA ALA A 106 -8.44 4.61 -21.35
C ALA A 106 -9.87 5.06 -21.69
N THR A 107 -10.13 5.29 -22.98
CA THR A 107 -11.45 5.71 -23.49
C THR A 107 -11.78 4.91 -24.75
N PRO A 108 -13.03 4.92 -25.24
CA PRO A 108 -13.37 4.27 -26.51
C PRO A 108 -12.54 4.76 -27.70
N GLN A 109 -12.08 6.02 -27.67
CA GLN A 109 -11.24 6.64 -28.70
C GLN A 109 -9.75 6.37 -28.47
N ARG A 110 -9.38 5.93 -27.27
CA ARG A 110 -8.01 5.63 -26.85
C ARG A 110 -8.01 4.30 -26.07
N PRO A 111 -8.01 3.15 -26.76
CA PRO A 111 -8.05 1.85 -26.11
C PRO A 111 -6.81 1.65 -25.23
N PHE A 112 -6.96 0.85 -24.18
CA PHE A 112 -5.88 0.57 -23.26
C PHE A 112 -4.81 -0.33 -23.92
N ASP A 113 -3.54 0.05 -23.81
CA ASP A 113 -2.44 -0.76 -24.34
C ASP A 113 -2.00 -1.83 -23.33
N TRP A 114 -2.52 -3.04 -23.50
CA TRP A 114 -2.23 -4.19 -22.63
C TRP A 114 -0.74 -4.55 -22.50
N ARG A 115 0.12 -4.10 -23.41
CA ARG A 115 1.58 -4.31 -23.30
C ARG A 115 2.21 -3.57 -22.12
N VAL A 116 1.54 -2.56 -21.56
CA VAL A 116 2.06 -1.81 -20.40
C VAL A 116 1.98 -2.61 -19.10
N VAL A 117 0.96 -3.47 -18.94
CA VAL A 117 0.74 -4.26 -17.71
C VAL A 117 1.97 -5.09 -17.32
N PRO A 118 2.55 -5.93 -18.21
CA PRO A 118 3.73 -6.71 -17.85
C PRO A 118 4.97 -5.84 -17.59
N VAL A 119 5.08 -4.66 -18.22
CA VAL A 119 6.17 -3.71 -17.96
C VAL A 119 6.07 -3.16 -16.53
N TYR A 120 4.89 -2.71 -16.12
CA TYR A 120 4.66 -2.24 -14.75
C TYR A 120 4.88 -3.35 -13.72
N ALA A 121 4.39 -4.56 -14.01
CA ALA A 121 4.58 -5.69 -13.12
C ALA A 121 6.08 -6.02 -12.93
N GLN A 122 6.86 -6.07 -14.01
CA GLN A 122 8.31 -6.28 -13.96
C GLN A 122 9.04 -5.14 -13.25
N SER A 123 8.65 -3.89 -13.48
CA SER A 123 9.22 -2.73 -12.78
C SER A 123 8.96 -2.79 -11.27
N LEU A 124 7.75 -3.16 -10.85
CA LEU A 124 7.41 -3.34 -9.44
C LEU A 124 8.23 -4.50 -8.81
N GLN A 125 8.40 -5.61 -9.52
CA GLN A 125 9.28 -6.71 -9.07
C GLN A 125 10.73 -6.24 -8.91
N LEU A 126 11.25 -5.45 -9.86
CA LEU A 126 12.59 -4.90 -9.81
C LEU A 126 12.76 -3.94 -8.63
N LEU A 127 11.76 -3.11 -8.33
CA LEU A 127 11.78 -2.23 -7.15
C LEU A 127 11.79 -3.03 -5.84
N LEU A 128 11.09 -4.16 -5.75
CA LEU A 128 11.18 -5.04 -4.58
C LEU A 128 12.57 -5.69 -4.44
N ALA A 129 13.21 -6.03 -5.57
CA ALA A 129 14.55 -6.61 -5.58
C ALA A 129 15.67 -5.58 -5.27
N LEU A 130 15.35 -4.28 -5.25
CA LEU A 130 16.30 -3.18 -5.01
C LEU A 130 15.96 -2.38 -3.73
N PRO A 131 16.07 -2.99 -2.53
CA PRO A 131 15.76 -2.28 -1.27
C PRO A 131 16.78 -1.17 -0.94
N ASP A 132 18.07 -1.34 -1.25
CA ASP A 132 19.15 -0.42 -0.87
C ASP A 132 19.79 0.32 -2.07
N ASN A 133 19.04 0.53 -3.14
CA ASN A 133 19.56 1.20 -4.35
C ASN A 133 18.68 2.39 -4.78
N PRO A 134 18.78 3.55 -4.11
CA PRO A 134 17.94 4.71 -4.41
C PRO A 134 18.14 5.23 -5.84
N GLU A 135 19.37 5.14 -6.38
CA GLU A 135 19.64 5.54 -7.76
C GLU A 135 18.96 4.60 -8.76
N GLY A 136 19.07 3.28 -8.55
CA GLY A 136 18.41 2.26 -9.37
C GLY A 136 16.89 2.42 -9.35
N ARG A 137 16.30 2.60 -8.17
CA ARG A 137 14.85 2.83 -8.01
C ARG A 137 14.39 4.07 -8.77
N ARG A 138 15.13 5.18 -8.65
CA ARG A 138 14.85 6.42 -9.38
C ARG A 138 14.94 6.24 -10.89
N LYS A 139 15.97 5.54 -11.40
CA LYS A 139 16.10 5.27 -12.85
C LYS A 139 14.95 4.43 -13.39
N VAL A 140 14.48 3.43 -12.64
CA VAL A 140 13.30 2.62 -13.03
C VAL A 140 12.08 3.51 -13.17
N ARG A 141 11.85 4.40 -12.20
CA ARG A 141 10.74 5.36 -12.23
C ARG A 141 10.85 6.33 -13.41
N GLU A 142 11.99 6.99 -13.57
CA GLU A 142 12.22 7.94 -14.68
C GLU A 142 11.99 7.27 -16.05
N SER A 143 12.40 6.00 -16.20
CA SER A 143 12.18 5.24 -17.43
C SER A 143 10.70 4.95 -17.69
N LEU A 144 9.91 4.69 -16.63
CA LEU A 144 8.47 4.49 -16.74
C LEU A 144 7.75 5.82 -17.06
N ASP A 145 8.12 6.92 -16.40
CA ASP A 145 7.54 8.24 -16.65
C ASP A 145 7.74 8.64 -18.12
N LEU A 146 8.95 8.44 -18.67
CA LEU A 146 9.23 8.65 -20.10
C LEU A 146 8.40 7.75 -21.01
N MET A 147 8.12 6.51 -20.60
CA MET A 147 7.26 5.60 -21.36
C MET A 147 5.81 6.10 -21.38
N VAL A 148 5.30 6.51 -20.22
CA VAL A 148 3.95 7.04 -20.03
C VAL A 148 3.78 8.32 -20.84
N ASP A 149 4.68 9.28 -20.71
CA ASP A 149 4.62 10.56 -21.45
C ASP A 149 4.59 10.32 -22.95
N ARG A 150 5.45 9.42 -23.46
CA ARG A 150 5.47 9.06 -24.88
C ARG A 150 4.17 8.37 -25.32
N LYS A 151 3.60 7.49 -24.49
CA LYS A 151 2.33 6.80 -24.78
C LYS A 151 1.14 7.74 -24.69
N LEU A 152 1.17 8.71 -23.77
CA LEU A 152 0.17 9.74 -23.59
C LEU A 152 0.21 10.78 -24.72
N ALA A 153 1.40 11.14 -25.19
CA ALA A 153 1.61 12.10 -26.28
C ALA A 153 1.39 11.51 -27.69
N ASN A 154 1.67 10.22 -27.91
CA ASN A 154 1.44 9.54 -29.19
C ASN A 154 0.31 8.50 -29.06
N PRO A 155 -0.95 8.88 -29.32
CA PRO A 155 -2.07 7.94 -29.42
C PRO A 155 -1.95 7.19 -30.75
N GLY A 156 -1.06 6.20 -30.78
CA GLY A 156 -0.98 5.24 -31.88
C GLY A 156 -2.08 4.19 -31.78
#